data_AF-A0A7W7K7W8-F1
#
_entry.id   AF-A0A7W7K7W8-F1
#
_cell.length_a   1.000
_cell.length_b   1.000
_cell.length_c   1.000
_cell.angle_alpha   90.00
_cell.angle_beta   90.00
_cell.angle_gamma   90.00
#
_symmetry.space_group_name_H-M   'P 1'
#
loop_
_entity.id
_entity.type
_entity.pdbx_description
1 polymer ?
#
loop_
_entity_poly.entity_id
_entity_poly.type
_entity_poly.pdbx_seq_one_letter_code
_entity_poly.pdbx_strand_id
1 'polypeptide(L)'
;MARSARRSRGYVCVPRFTVQPAITGTAQVGQTLTGVSGTIGDGTVTARQWLRNGAAISGATAATYVVQAGDVGAVLTYEVTAASTFNTANTAKATSAATTTVIA
;
A
#
# COMPACT_ATOMS: atom_id res chain seq x y z
N MET A 1 34.86 -28.61 12.75
CA MET A 1 34.90 -27.20 12.29
C MET A 1 33.48 -26.69 12.13
N ALA A 2 32.89 -26.11 13.19
CA ALA A 2 31.53 -25.58 13.14
C ALA A 2 31.57 -24.14 12.61
N ARG A 3 31.07 -23.92 11.39
CA ARG A 3 30.83 -22.56 10.87
C ARG A 3 29.63 -22.00 11.62
N SER A 4 29.89 -21.47 12.80
CA SER A 4 28.90 -20.73 13.58
C SER A 4 28.53 -19.48 12.79
N ALA A 5 27.39 -19.54 12.11
CA ALA A 5 26.81 -18.40 11.43
C ALA A 5 26.56 -17.34 12.49
N ARG A 6 27.43 -16.33 12.52
CA ARG A 6 27.23 -15.08 13.26
C ARG A 6 25.94 -14.49 12.70
N ARG A 7 24.80 -14.81 13.33
CA ARG A 7 23.53 -14.15 13.09
C ARG A 7 23.76 -12.70 13.49
N SER A 8 24.19 -11.93 12.51
CA SER A 8 24.22 -10.49 12.57
C SER A 8 22.84 -10.05 13.06
N ARG A 9 22.73 -9.67 14.34
CA ARG A 9 21.73 -8.68 14.80
C ARG A 9 22.12 -7.30 14.25
N GLY A 10 22.59 -7.25 13.01
CA GLY A 10 22.95 -6.04 12.30
C GLY A 10 21.65 -5.34 11.95
N TYR A 11 21.54 -4.12 12.42
CA TYR A 11 20.50 -3.15 12.15
C TYR A 11 19.64 -3.50 10.92
N VAL A 12 18.49 -4.15 11.17
CA VAL A 12 17.54 -4.45 10.10
C VAL A 12 16.80 -3.15 9.86
N CYS A 13 17.33 -2.33 8.95
CA CYS A 13 16.61 -1.16 8.48
C CYS A 13 15.38 -1.68 7.74
N VAL A 14 14.23 -1.65 8.40
CA VAL A 14 12.93 -2.02 7.83
C VAL A 14 12.12 -0.74 7.66
N PRO A 15 11.47 -0.54 6.51
CA PRO A 15 10.63 0.64 6.33
C PRO A 15 9.53 0.68 7.38
N ARG A 16 9.21 1.88 7.85
CA ARG A 16 8.14 2.09 8.83
C ARG A 16 7.21 3.20 8.38
N PHE A 17 5.92 2.92 8.38
CA PHE A 17 4.89 3.92 8.11
C PHE A 17 4.63 4.72 9.39
N THR A 18 5.08 5.97 9.45
CA THR A 18 4.80 6.88 10.56
C THR A 18 3.49 7.63 10.35
N VAL A 19 3.06 7.76 9.10
CA VAL A 19 1.71 8.17 8.71
C VAL A 19 1.17 7.11 7.76
N GLN A 20 -0.03 6.61 8.04
CA GLN A 20 -0.67 5.56 7.25
C GLN A 20 -1.06 6.09 5.85
N PRO A 21 -1.16 5.22 4.84
CA PRO A 21 -1.74 5.58 3.56
C PRO A 21 -3.19 6.05 3.74
N ALA A 22 -3.63 6.95 2.86
CA ALA A 22 -4.97 7.51 2.88
C ALA A 22 -5.55 7.58 1.47
N ILE A 23 -6.87 7.53 1.37
CA ILE A 23 -7.60 7.75 0.11
C ILE A 23 -8.35 9.07 0.22
N THR A 24 -8.29 9.88 -0.84
CA THR A 24 -9.13 11.06 -1.00
C THR A 24 -9.99 10.93 -2.26
N GLY A 25 -11.13 11.64 -2.28
CA GLY A 25 -12.12 11.59 -3.34
C GLY A 25 -13.41 10.88 -2.91
N THR A 26 -14.38 10.85 -3.82
CA THR A 26 -15.69 10.22 -3.59
C THR A 26 -15.69 8.82 -4.17
N ALA A 27 -16.08 7.84 -3.35
CA ALA A 27 -16.27 6.46 -3.79
C ALA A 27 -17.57 6.33 -4.62
N GLN A 28 -17.53 6.82 -5.84
CA GLN A 28 -18.66 6.79 -6.79
C GLN A 28 -18.15 6.45 -8.18
N VAL A 29 -18.91 5.66 -8.94
CA VAL A 29 -18.56 5.28 -10.31
C VAL A 29 -18.23 6.50 -11.17
N GLY A 30 -17.13 6.41 -11.92
CA GLY A 30 -16.62 7.50 -12.76
C GLY A 30 -15.84 8.58 -12.02
N GLN A 31 -15.89 8.63 -10.68
CA GLN A 31 -15.05 9.53 -9.89
C GLN A 31 -13.63 8.97 -9.77
N THR A 32 -12.68 9.88 -9.56
CA THR A 32 -11.28 9.52 -9.34
C THR A 32 -10.97 9.55 -7.85
N LEU A 33 -10.49 8.42 -7.34
CA LEU A 33 -9.88 8.31 -6.03
C LEU A 33 -8.37 8.53 -6.15
N THR A 34 -7.79 9.19 -5.15
CA THR A 34 -6.35 9.43 -5.05
C THR A 34 -5.80 8.78 -3.80
N GLY A 35 -4.86 7.85 -3.98
CA GLY A 35 -4.14 7.16 -2.92
C GLY A 35 -2.85 7.88 -2.55
N VAL A 36 -2.79 8.37 -1.32
CA VAL A 36 -1.62 9.02 -0.73
C VAL A 36 -0.85 7.98 0.08
N SER A 37 0.46 7.86 -0.15
CA SER A 37 1.28 6.81 0.49
C SER A 37 1.62 7.04 1.96
N GLY A 38 1.31 8.23 2.50
CA GLY A 38 1.68 8.62 3.86
C GLY A 38 3.17 8.95 3.99
N THR A 39 3.71 8.79 5.20
CA THR A 39 5.11 9.09 5.53
C THR A 39 5.81 7.80 5.90
N ILE A 40 6.94 7.56 5.23
CA ILE A 40 7.72 6.34 5.36
C ILE A 40 9.10 6.74 5.88
N GLY A 41 9.45 6.24 7.06
CA GLY A 41 10.82 6.27 7.55
C GLY A 41 11.61 5.09 6.99
N ASP A 42 12.92 5.29 6.78
CA ASP A 42 13.86 4.20 6.57
C ASP A 42 13.60 3.35 5.31
N GLY A 43 12.83 3.90 4.35
CA GLY A 43 12.45 3.23 3.11
C GLY A 43 11.76 4.13 2.10
N THR A 44 11.51 3.59 0.90
CA THR A 44 10.83 4.26 -0.21
C THR A 44 9.73 3.37 -0.77
N VAL A 45 8.69 3.99 -1.36
CA VAL A 45 7.60 3.25 -2.02
C VAL A 45 8.13 2.50 -3.23
N THR A 46 7.84 1.21 -3.31
CA THR A 46 8.22 0.34 -4.43
C THR A 46 7.03 -0.24 -5.17
N ALA A 47 5.89 -0.41 -4.50
CA ALA A 47 4.67 -0.87 -5.14
C ALA A 47 3.43 -0.25 -4.50
N ARG A 48 2.36 -0.20 -5.29
CA ARG A 48 1.04 0.32 -4.92
C ARG A 48 0.00 -0.61 -5.51
N GLN A 49 -1.10 -0.79 -4.80
CA GLN A 49 -2.18 -1.65 -5.25
C GLN A 49 -3.52 -1.15 -4.70
N TRP A 50 -4.49 -0.97 -5.57
CA TRP A 50 -5.88 -0.80 -5.16
C TRP A 50 -6.52 -2.17 -4.92
N LEU A 51 -7.28 -2.26 -3.83
CA LEU A 51 -7.99 -3.47 -3.44
C LEU A 51 -9.49 -3.17 -3.39
N ARG A 52 -10.30 -4.12 -3.86
CA ARG A 52 -11.76 -4.16 -3.75
C ARG A 52 -12.13 -5.21 -2.73
N ASN A 53 -12.77 -4.82 -1.63
CA ASN A 53 -13.11 -5.73 -0.52
C ASN A 53 -11.88 -6.55 -0.04
N GLY A 54 -10.70 -5.94 -0.02
CA GLY A 54 -9.44 -6.59 0.36
C GLY A 54 -8.77 -7.43 -0.74
N ALA A 55 -9.39 -7.64 -1.90
CA ALA A 55 -8.81 -8.36 -3.04
C ALA A 55 -8.17 -7.39 -4.05
N ALA A 56 -7.01 -7.73 -4.60
CA ALA A 56 -6.32 -6.88 -5.56
C ALA A 56 -7.10 -6.69 -6.87
N ILE A 57 -7.27 -5.43 -7.28
CA ILE A 57 -7.84 -5.08 -8.57
C ILE A 57 -6.73 -5.17 -9.62
N SER A 58 -6.89 -6.07 -10.59
CA SER A 58 -5.89 -6.29 -11.64
C SER A 58 -5.54 -4.98 -12.37
N GLY A 59 -4.25 -4.69 -12.49
CA GLY A 59 -3.73 -3.50 -13.17
C GLY A 59 -3.85 -2.18 -12.39
N ALA A 60 -4.52 -2.17 -11.23
CA ALA A 60 -4.72 -0.95 -10.44
C ALA A 60 -3.52 -0.67 -9.52
N THR A 61 -2.39 -0.28 -10.11
CA THR A 61 -1.14 0.03 -9.41
C THR A 61 -0.76 1.51 -9.42
N ALA A 62 -1.59 2.34 -10.06
CA ALA A 62 -1.40 3.78 -10.10
C ALA A 62 -1.75 4.43 -8.74
N ALA A 63 -1.24 5.64 -8.50
CA ALA A 63 -1.62 6.43 -7.34
C ALA A 63 -3.08 6.91 -7.40
N THR A 64 -3.67 6.94 -8.59
CA THR A 64 -5.08 7.27 -8.81
C THR A 64 -5.84 6.05 -9.31
N TYR A 65 -7.14 6.01 -9.02
CA TYR A 65 -8.03 4.97 -9.51
C TYR A 65 -9.38 5.58 -9.88
N VAL A 66 -9.80 5.36 -11.11
CA VAL A 66 -11.16 5.71 -11.54
C VAL A 66 -12.07 4.59 -11.10
N VAL A 67 -13.05 4.90 -10.26
CA VAL A 67 -14.02 3.92 -9.76
C VAL A 67 -14.83 3.38 -10.94
N GLN A 68 -14.85 2.07 -11.08
CA GLN A 68 -15.53 1.34 -12.15
C GLN A 68 -16.90 0.86 -11.68
N ALA A 69 -17.80 0.59 -12.62
CA ALA A 69 -19.13 0.05 -12.32
C ALA A 69 -19.07 -1.27 -11.51
N GLY A 70 -18.03 -2.07 -11.70
CA GLY A 70 -17.82 -3.31 -10.95
C GLY A 70 -17.40 -3.12 -9.48
N ASP A 71 -17.15 -1.89 -9.04
CA ASP A 71 -16.85 -1.57 -7.64
C ASP A 71 -18.11 -1.29 -6.80
N VAL A 72 -19.28 -1.08 -7.42
CA VAL A 72 -20.51 -0.72 -6.71
C VAL A 72 -20.84 -1.74 -5.62
N GLY A 73 -21.14 -1.25 -4.41
CA GLY A 73 -21.38 -2.09 -3.24
C GLY A 73 -20.13 -2.61 -2.54
N ALA A 74 -18.94 -2.39 -3.09
CA ALA A 74 -17.67 -2.72 -2.45
C ALA A 74 -17.08 -1.51 -1.71
N VAL A 75 -16.09 -1.79 -0.86
CA VAL A 75 -15.18 -0.77 -0.33
C VAL A 75 -13.83 -0.86 -1.03
N LEU A 76 -13.20 0.29 -1.22
CA LEU A 76 -11.88 0.39 -1.82
C LEU A 76 -10.84 0.71 -0.74
N THR A 77 -9.69 0.06 -0.84
CA THR A 77 -8.52 0.32 0.02
C THR A 77 -7.27 0.43 -0.83
N TYR A 78 -6.29 1.19 -0.36
CA TYR A 78 -5.04 1.45 -1.06
C TYR A 78 -3.89 0.88 -0.25
N GLU A 79 -3.23 -0.15 -0.80
CA GLU A 79 -2.06 -0.78 -0.21
C GLU A 79 -0.78 -0.19 -0.82
N VAL A 80 0.17 0.12 0.05
CA VAL A 80 1.49 0.60 -0.33
C VAL A 80 2.54 -0.34 0.23
N THR A 81 3.46 -0.76 -0.65
CA THR A 81 4.66 -1.49 -0.27
C THR A 81 5.85 -0.56 -0.33
N ALA A 82 6.64 -0.56 0.74
CA ALA A 82 7.91 0.15 0.83
C ALA A 82 9.07 -0.84 0.97
N ALA A 83 10.23 -0.49 0.42
CA ALA A 83 11.47 -1.23 0.61
C ALA A 83 12.52 -0.36 1.30
N SER A 84 13.40 -0.96 2.09
CA SER A 84 14.45 -0.21 2.78
C SER A 84 15.45 0.36 1.79
N THR A 85 15.93 1.56 2.09
CA THR A 85 17.02 2.21 1.35
C THR A 85 18.38 1.54 1.54
N PHE A 86 18.54 0.73 2.59
CA PHE A 86 19.80 0.05 2.91
C PHE A 86 19.82 -1.41 2.42
N ASN A 87 18.66 -2.06 2.38
CA ASN A 87 18.50 -3.41 1.85
C ASN A 87 17.09 -3.59 1.27
N THR A 88 16.98 -3.66 -0.05
CA THR A 88 15.70 -3.74 -0.75
C THR A 88 14.93 -5.05 -0.49
N ALA A 89 15.59 -6.09 0.07
CA ALA A 89 14.91 -7.30 0.52
C ALA A 89 14.04 -7.07 1.77
N ASN A 90 14.34 -6.02 2.55
CA ASN A 90 13.52 -5.62 3.69
C ASN A 90 12.35 -4.77 3.21
N THR A 91 11.14 -5.30 3.29
CA THR A 91 9.92 -4.60 2.86
C THR A 91 8.93 -4.47 4.01
N ALA A 92 8.08 -3.44 3.91
CA ALA A 92 6.93 -3.26 4.78
C ALA A 92 5.72 -2.87 3.94
N LYS A 93 4.53 -3.21 4.41
CA LYS A 93 3.26 -2.88 3.77
C LYS A 93 2.37 -2.12 4.73
N ALA A 94 1.58 -1.20 4.19
CA ALA A 94 0.51 -0.55 4.91
C ALA A 94 -0.69 -0.36 3.99
N THR A 95 -1.88 -0.42 4.58
CA THR A 95 -3.15 -0.29 3.86
C THR A 95 -3.92 0.87 4.45
N SER A 96 -4.53 1.68 3.59
CA SER A 96 -5.37 2.80 4.02
C SER A 96 -6.62 2.33 4.76
N ALA A 97 -7.28 3.25 5.45
CA ALA A 97 -8.68 3.06 5.81
C ALA A 97 -9.52 2.79 4.54
N ALA A 98 -10.57 1.98 4.71
CA ALA A 98 -11.52 1.71 3.65
C ALA A 98 -12.33 2.97 3.33
N THR A 99 -12.66 3.16 2.06
CA THR A 99 -13.64 4.17 1.64
C THR A 99 -15.03 3.83 2.19
N THR A 100 -15.95 4.79 2.08
CA THR A 100 -17.38 4.46 2.09
C THR A 100 -17.69 3.45 0.97
N THR A 101 -18.79 2.73 1.13
CA THR A 101 -19.30 1.84 0.08
C THR A 101 -19.46 2.62 -1.23
N VAL A 102 -18.98 2.03 -2.32
CA VAL A 102 -19.06 2.65 -3.64
C VAL A 102 -20.50 2.73 -4.11
N ILE A 103 -20.91 3.92 -4.55
CA ILE A 103 -22.22 4.18 -5.15
C ILE A 103 -22.12 4.32 -6.67
N ALA A 104 -23.24 4.12 -7.36
CA ALA A 104 -23.35 4.30 -8.81
C ALA A 104 -23.37 5.78 -9.23
#